data_AF-A0A257WQL2-F1
#
_entry.id   AF-A0A257WQL2-F1
#
_cell.length_a   1.000
_cell.length_b   1.000
_cell.length_c   1.000
_cell.angle_alpha   90.00
_cell.angle_beta   90.00
_cell.angle_gamma   90.00
#
_symmetry.space_group_name_H-M   'P 1'
#
loop_
_entity.id
_entity.type
_entity.pdbx_description
1 polymer ?
#
loop_
_entity_poly.entity_id
_entity_poly.type
_entity_poly.pdbx_seq_one_letter_code
_entity_poly.pdbx_strand_id
1 'polypeptide(L)' 'MIAAVIRWSLANRFFVLLGAMVLLASGLVALRETPLDALPDLSDVQVVIRTPAQGQAPRLVENQITYP' A
#
# COMPACT_ATOMS: atom_id res chain seq x y z
N MET A 1 -33.67 16.68 -3.75
CA MET A 1 -32.26 16.50 -4.15
C MET A 1 -32.03 15.18 -4.89
N ILE A 2 -32.21 14.00 -4.26
CA ILE A 2 -32.01 12.68 -4.89
C ILE A 2 -32.83 12.51 -6.19
N ALA A 3 -34.12 12.85 -6.17
CA ALA A 3 -34.96 12.75 -7.35
C ALA A 3 -34.50 13.64 -8.53
N ALA A 4 -33.81 14.75 -8.24
CA ALA A 4 -33.24 15.61 -9.28
C ALA A 4 -32.03 14.94 -9.95
N VAL A 5 -31.16 14.30 -9.16
CA VAL A 5 -30.02 13.51 -9.67
C VAL A 5 -30.51 12.36 -10.54
N ILE A 6 -31.51 11.59 -10.09
CA ILE A 6 -32.07 10.47 -10.87
C ILE A 6 -32.61 10.96 -12.22
N ARG A 7 -33.41 12.05 -12.23
CA ARG A 7 -33.95 12.61 -13.47
C ARG A 7 -32.85 13.10 -14.41
N TRP A 8 -31.82 13.76 -13.87
CA TRP A 8 -30.68 14.22 -14.65
C TRP A 8 -29.89 13.04 -15.24
N SER A 9 -29.67 11.98 -14.46
CA SER A 9 -28.99 10.76 -14.92
C SER A 9 -29.77 10.06 -16.03
N LEU A 10 -31.10 10.00 -15.94
CA LEU A 10 -31.96 9.44 -16.99
C LEU A 10 -31.92 10.27 -18.28
N ALA A 11 -31.95 11.61 -18.15
CA ALA A 11 -31.86 12.52 -19.29
C ALA A 11 -30.49 12.43 -19.99
N ASN A 12 -29.42 12.21 -19.22
CA ASN A 12 -28.03 12.13 -19.70
C ASN A 12 -27.50 10.68 -19.75
N ARG A 13 -28.38 9.70 -19.98
CA ARG A 13 -28.05 8.25 -19.93
C ARG A 13 -26.81 7.84 -20.72
N PHE A 14 -26.54 8.49 -21.85
CA PHE A 14 -25.35 8.21 -22.64
C PHE A 14 -24.06 8.51 -21.85
N PHE A 15 -23.96 9.70 -21.25
CA PHE A 15 -22.80 10.07 -20.44
C PHE A 15 -22.69 9.26 -19.16
N VAL A 16 -23.81 8.88 -18.55
CA VAL A 16 -23.82 7.99 -17.38
C VAL A 16 -23.26 6.61 -17.73
N LEU A 17 -23.70 6.01 -18.84
CA LEU A 17 -23.18 4.72 -19.30
C LEU A 17 -21.72 4.81 -19.74
N LEU A 18 -21.32 5.88 -20.41
CA LEU A 18 -19.91 6.12 -20.75
C LEU A 18 -19.04 6.22 -19.50
N GLY A 19 -19.47 7.00 -18.50
CA GLY A 19 -18.78 7.11 -17.22
C GLY A 19 -18.69 5.76 -16.49
N ALA A 20 -19.75 4.96 -16.52
CA ALA A 20 -19.75 3.61 -15.95
C ALA A 20 -18.75 2.69 -16.67
N MET A 21 -18.66 2.75 -18.01
CA MET A 21 -17.69 1.98 -18.78
C MET A 21 -16.24 2.37 -18.49
N VAL A 22 -15.96 3.67 -18.36
CA VAL A 22 -14.63 4.16 -17.98
C VAL A 22 -14.27 3.67 -16.57
N LEU A 23 -15.19 3.77 -15.60
CA LEU A 23 -14.99 3.27 -14.24
C LEU A 23 -14.73 1.77 -14.20
N LEU A 24 -15.44 1.00 -15.03
CA LEU A 24 -15.27 -0.44 -15.14
C LEU A 24 -13.90 -0.78 -15.73
N ALA A 25 -13.49 -0.10 -16.81
CA ALA A 25 -12.18 -0.29 -17.42
C ALA A 25 -11.04 0.06 -16.45
N SER A 26 -11.12 1.20 -15.76
CA SER A 26 -10.13 1.59 -14.75
C SER A 26 -10.11 0.62 -13.58
N GLY A 27 -11.28 0.13 -13.15
CA GLY A 27 -11.38 -0.87 -12.08
C GLY A 27 -10.73 -2.19 -12.47
N LEU A 28 -10.85 -2.61 -13.74
CA LEU A 28 -10.23 -3.83 -14.24
C LEU A 28 -8.71 -3.71 -14.31
N VAL A 29 -8.19 -2.54 -14.71
CA VAL A 29 -6.75 -2.24 -14.66
C VAL A 29 -6.27 -2.27 -13.21
N ALA A 30 -6.95 -1.58 -12.30
CA ALA A 30 -6.60 -1.57 -10.88
C ALA A 30 -6.61 -2.98 -10.28
N LEU A 31 -7.60 -3.81 -10.61
CA LEU A 31 -7.66 -5.19 -10.12
C LEU A 31 -6.46 -6.03 -10.57
N ARG A 32 -5.94 -5.80 -11.78
CA ARG A 32 -4.78 -6.52 -12.32
C ARG A 32 -3.46 -6.02 -11.76
N GLU A 33 -3.37 -4.73 -11.47
CA GLU A 33 -2.12 -4.07 -11.05
C GLU A 33 -1.98 -3.99 -9.51
N THR A 34 -3.05 -4.18 -8.76
CA THR A 34 -2.99 -4.15 -7.29
C THR A 34 -2.17 -5.35 -6.80
N PRO A 35 -1.05 -5.12 -6.09
CA PRO A 35 -0.26 -6.21 -5.53
C PRO A 35 -1.09 -6.94 -4.48
N LEU A 36 -1.17 -8.26 -4.61
CA LEU A 36 -1.86 -9.13 -3.67
C LEU A 36 -0.82 -9.88 -2.83
N ASP A 37 -0.85 -9.68 -1.52
CA ASP A 37 -0.10 -10.50 -0.57
C ASP A 37 -1.05 -11.46 0.15
N ALA A 38 -0.58 -12.68 0.40
CA ALA A 38 -1.33 -13.70 1.11
C ALA A 38 -1.38 -13.41 2.62
N LEU A 39 -0.38 -12.72 3.17
CA LEU A 39 -0.31 -12.36 4.57
C LEU A 39 -0.25 -10.83 4.72
N PRO A 40 -0.99 -10.24 5.67
CA PRO A 40 -0.76 -8.84 6.02
C PRO A 40 0.62 -8.69 6.65
N ASP A 41 1.26 -7.54 6.46
CA ASP A 41 2.47 -7.19 7.19
C ASP A 41 2.11 -7.00 8.68
N LEU A 42 2.61 -7.90 9.51
CA LEU A 42 2.43 -7.92 10.95
C LEU A 42 3.72 -7.57 11.70
N SER A 43 4.77 -7.20 10.98
CA SER A 43 6.06 -6.90 11.59
C SER A 43 6.08 -5.50 12.19
N ASP A 44 6.73 -5.35 13.34
CA ASP A 44 7.00 -4.03 13.91
C ASP A 44 8.06 -3.32 13.05
N VAL A 45 7.98 -1.99 12.99
CA VAL A 45 9.00 -1.18 12.30
C VAL A 45 10.29 -1.20 13.10
N GLN A 46 11.22 -2.08 12.72
CA GLN A 46 12.52 -2.24 13.39
C GLN A 46 13.67 -1.80 12.48
N VAL A 47 14.60 -1.01 13.04
CA VAL A 47 15.87 -0.67 12.39
C VAL A 47 16.99 -1.49 13.02
N VAL A 48 17.57 -2.42 12.26
CA VAL A 48 18.64 -3.31 12.75
C VAL A 48 20.00 -2.79 12.31
N ILE A 49 20.85 -2.42 13.26
CA ILE A 49 22.24 -2.02 13.02
C ILE A 49 23.15 -3.21 13.31
N ARG A 50 23.95 -3.64 12.33
CA ARG A 50 24.92 -4.74 12.48
C ARG A 50 26.33 -4.22 12.25
N THR A 51 27.18 -4.37 13.25
CA THR A 51 28.59 -3.99 13.16
C THR A 51 29.47 -5.24 13.32
N PRO A 52 30.10 -5.74 12.24
CA PRO A 52 30.96 -6.91 12.33
C PRO A 52 32.26 -6.59 13.10
N ALA A 53 32.60 -7.39 14.10
CA ALA A 53 33.81 -7.25 14.92
C ALA A 53 34.51 -8.60 15.10
N GLN A 54 35.24 -9.02 14.07
CA GLN A 54 35.92 -10.32 14.06
C GLN A 54 37.10 -10.35 15.04
N GLY A 55 37.21 -11.43 15.81
CA GLY A 55 38.32 -11.65 16.75
C GLY A 55 38.30 -10.77 18.01
N GLN A 56 37.30 -9.91 18.18
CA GLN A 56 37.15 -9.11 19.40
C GLN A 56 36.40 -9.89 20.48
N ALA A 57 36.83 -9.74 21.74
CA ALA A 57 36.14 -10.34 22.88
C ALA A 57 34.76 -9.68 23.07
N PRO A 58 33.74 -10.41 23.56
CA PRO A 58 32.38 -9.87 23.73
C PRO A 58 32.31 -8.57 24.53
N ARG A 59 33.14 -8.42 25.57
CA ARG A 59 33.22 -7.18 26.38
C ARG A 59 33.72 -5.96 25.59
N LEU A 60 34.63 -6.16 24.62
CA LEU A 60 35.09 -5.07 23.77
C LEU A 60 34.00 -4.64 22.79
N VAL A 61 33.31 -5.61 22.17
CA VAL A 61 32.18 -5.33 21.28
C VAL A 61 31.07 -4.58 22.03
N GLU A 62 30.76 -5.01 23.26
CA GLU A 62 29.78 -4.33 24.10
C GLU A 62 30.20 -2.87 24.39
N ASN A 63 31.39 -2.66 24.93
CA ASN A 63 31.82 -1.34 25.42
C ASN A 63 32.23 -0.35 24.32
N GLN A 64 32.64 -0.82 23.13
CA GLN A 64 33.18 0.05 22.07
C GLN A 64 32.24 0.17 20.86
N ILE A 65 31.28 -0.74 20.71
CA ILE A 65 30.43 -0.83 19.53
C ILE A 65 28.95 -0.78 19.88
N THR A 66 28.49 -1.51 20.90
CA THR A 66 27.07 -1.55 21.28
C THR A 66 26.63 -0.42 22.22
N TYR A 67 27.45 -0.08 23.22
CA TYR A 67 27.20 0.99 24.21
C TYR A 67 27.93 2.34 23.98
N PRO A 68 28.49 2.67 22.80
CA PRO A 68 29.33 3.85 22.64
C PRO A 68 28.61 5.16 22.96
#